data_AF-A0A2M8EHL6-F1
#
_entry.id   AF-A0A2M8EHL6-F1
#
_cell.length_a   1.000
_cell.length_b   1.000
_cell.length_c   1.000
_cell.angle_alpha   90.00
_cell.angle_beta   90.00
_cell.angle_gamma   90.00
#
_symmetry.space_group_name_H-M   'P 1'
#
loop_
_entity.id
_entity.type
_entity.pdbx_description
1 polymer ?
#
loop_
_entity_poly.entity_id
_entity_poly.type
_entity_poly.pdbx_seq_one_letter_code
_entity_poly.pdbx_strand_id
1 'polypeptide(L)'
;MNESPSRPRLTREAAEQMPLTSEALIEQSLFDAAQTLATQHGQALTRTANGYRVSGHGTTRHYIDLHDAADFVRSSHKTTANSKSPTGQGEQP
;
A
#
# COMPACT_ATOMS: atom_id res chain seq x y z
N MET A 1 33.81 -38.62 36.32
CA MET A 1 33.36 -38.33 34.95
C MET A 1 32.81 -36.90 34.97
N ASN A 2 33.44 -35.96 34.28
CA ASN A 2 33.09 -34.53 34.31
C ASN A 2 32.33 -34.21 33.02
N GLU A 3 31.00 -34.15 33.09
CA GLU A 3 30.17 -33.72 31.96
C GLU A 3 30.16 -32.19 31.92
N SER A 4 30.77 -31.62 30.87
CA SER A 4 30.75 -30.18 30.64
C SER A 4 29.33 -29.76 30.23
N PRO A 5 28.73 -28.73 30.84
CA PRO A 5 27.40 -28.28 30.46
C PRO A 5 27.44 -27.68 29.05
N SER A 6 26.58 -28.22 28.19
CA SER A 6 26.32 -27.73 26.83
C SER A 6 26.10 -26.22 26.84
N ARG A 7 27.02 -25.47 26.21
CA ARG A 7 26.81 -24.06 25.91
C ARG A 7 25.52 -23.93 25.09
N PRO A 8 24.59 -23.03 25.43
CA PRO A 8 23.44 -22.77 24.58
C PRO A 8 24.00 -22.28 23.23
N ARG A 9 23.77 -23.06 22.16
CA ARG A 9 23.97 -22.55 20.82
C ARG A 9 22.94 -21.44 20.66
N LEU A 10 23.41 -20.20 20.59
CA LEU A 10 22.66 -19.10 20.02
C LEU A 10 22.19 -19.60 18.65
N THR A 11 20.92 -19.99 18.55
CA THR A 11 20.35 -20.46 17.29
C THR A 11 20.45 -19.29 16.34
N ARG A 12 20.99 -19.53 15.14
CA ARG A 12 21.08 -18.54 14.07
C ARG A 12 19.73 -17.86 13.80
N GLU A 13 18.65 -18.60 14.06
CA GLU A 13 17.25 -18.20 13.97
C GLU A 13 16.83 -17.10 14.98
N ALA A 14 17.58 -16.91 16.08
CA ALA A 14 17.38 -15.81 17.02
C ALA A 14 18.13 -14.53 16.60
N ALA A 15 19.12 -14.63 15.71
CA ALA A 15 19.86 -13.49 15.20
C ALA A 15 19.22 -12.85 13.95
N GLU A 16 18.24 -13.53 13.33
CA GLU A 16 17.56 -13.07 12.11
C GLU A 16 16.24 -12.33 12.38
N GLN A 17 15.78 -12.32 13.63
CA GLN A 17 14.66 -11.49 14.06
C GLN A 17 15.19 -10.15 14.57
N MET A 18 15.80 -9.36 13.68
CA MET A 18 16.00 -7.95 13.99
C MET A 18 14.60 -7.32 14.15
N PRO A 19 14.29 -6.69 15.29
CA PRO A 19 13.01 -6.03 15.44
C PRO A 19 12.87 -5.00 14.32
N LEU A 20 11.78 -5.09 13.54
CA LEU A 20 11.37 -4.00 12.68
C LEU A 20 11.40 -2.74 13.53
N THR A 21 12.14 -1.73 13.08
CA THR A 21 12.18 -0.45 13.79
C THR A 21 10.76 0.09 13.90
N SER A 22 10.48 0.89 14.93
CA SER A 22 9.18 1.57 15.07
C SER A 22 8.79 2.31 13.79
N GLU A 23 9.76 2.86 13.07
CA GLU A 23 9.60 3.51 11.78
C GLU A 23 9.11 2.53 10.69
N ALA A 24 9.71 1.35 10.56
CA ALA A 24 9.28 0.33 9.60
C ALA A 24 7.85 -0.17 9.88
N LEU A 25 7.45 -0.26 11.15
CA LEU A 25 6.08 -0.61 11.54
C LEU A 25 5.08 0.50 11.16
N ILE A 26 5.45 1.76 11.34
CA ILE A 26 4.63 2.91 10.93
C ILE A 26 4.46 2.92 9.42
N GLU A 27 5.55 2.76 8.66
CA GLU A 27 5.48 2.70 7.19
C GLU A 27 4.60 1.56 6.69
N GLN A 28 4.70 0.38 7.31
CA GLN A 28 3.86 -0.75 6.95
C GLN A 28 2.38 -0.46 7.23
N SER A 29 2.07 0.12 8.40
CA SER A 29 0.70 0.52 8.76
C SER A 29 0.12 1.55 7.79
N LEU A 30 0.92 2.55 7.40
CA LEU A 30 0.53 3.54 6.39
C LEU A 30 0.26 2.88 5.03
N PHE A 31 1.10 1.93 4.63
CA PHE A 31 0.92 1.20 3.38
C PHE A 31 -0.36 0.36 3.38
N ASP A 32 -0.64 -0.35 4.48
CA ASP A 32 -1.84 -1.18 4.62
C ASP A 32 -3.12 -0.32 4.55
N ALA A 33 -3.10 0.86 5.18
CA ALA A 33 -4.20 1.83 5.08
C ALA A 33 -4.41 2.32 3.64
N ALA A 34 -3.32 2.68 2.94
CA ALA A 34 -3.38 3.12 1.55
C ALA A 34 -3.84 1.99 0.59
N GLN A 35 -3.45 0.74 0.87
CA GLN A 35 -3.90 -0.42 0.11
C GLN A 35 -5.39 -0.72 0.32
N THR A 36 -5.88 -0.56 1.56
CA THR A 36 -7.31 -0.66 1.86
C THR A 36 -8.11 0.37 1.06
N LEU A 37 -7.64 1.62 1.03
CA LEU A 37 -8.26 2.68 0.24
C LEU A 37 -8.24 2.37 -1.27
N ALA A 38 -7.11 1.88 -1.80
CA ALA A 38 -7.01 1.49 -3.20
C ALA A 38 -8.02 0.40 -3.55
N THR A 39 -8.15 -0.62 -2.70
CA THR A 39 -9.10 -1.72 -2.87
C THR A 39 -10.54 -1.21 -2.88
N GLN A 40 -10.90 -0.30 -1.96
CA GLN A 40 -12.22 0.34 -1.93
C GLN A 40 -12.55 1.10 -3.22
N HIS A 41 -11.53 1.61 -3.91
CA HIS A 41 -11.67 2.32 -5.19
C HIS A 41 -11.49 1.42 -6.42
N GLY A 42 -11.41 0.09 -6.26
CA GLY A 42 -11.20 -0.83 -7.38
C GLY A 42 -9.82 -0.68 -8.03
N GLN A 43 -8.84 -0.19 -7.27
CA GLN A 43 -7.45 -0.04 -7.67
C GLN A 43 -6.57 -1.00 -6.87
N ALA A 44 -5.38 -1.29 -7.40
CA ALA A 44 -4.34 -2.05 -6.74
C ALA A 44 -3.16 -1.13 -6.41
N LEU A 45 -2.75 -1.11 -5.15
CA LEU A 45 -1.51 -0.46 -4.70
C LEU A 45 -0.46 -1.53 -4.38
N THR A 46 0.71 -1.43 -5.02
CA THR A 46 1.80 -2.39 -4.88
C THR A 46 3.09 -1.66 -4.51
N ARG A 47 3.77 -2.14 -3.45
CA ARG A 47 5.13 -1.70 -3.12
C ARG A 47 6.12 -2.34 -4.10
N THR A 48 7.05 -1.55 -4.60
CA THR A 48 8.10 -1.95 -5.56
C THR A 48 9.46 -1.59 -4.99
N ALA A 49 10.54 -2.11 -5.59
CA ALA A 49 11.89 -1.78 -5.17
C ALA A 49 12.21 -0.27 -5.25
N ASN A 50 11.51 0.47 -6.12
CA ASN A 50 11.77 1.89 -6.38
C ASN A 50 10.59 2.80 -5.97
N GLY A 51 9.72 2.36 -5.06
CA GLY A 51 8.55 3.14 -4.61
C GLY A 51 7.24 2.36 -4.75
N TYR A 52 6.20 2.97 -5.27
CA TYR A 52 4.82 2.48 -5.23
C TYR A 52 4.17 2.53 -6.60
N ARG A 53 3.39 1.49 -6.93
CA ARG A 53 2.63 1.40 -8.18
C ARG A 53 1.15 1.34 -7.88
N VAL A 54 0.37 2.24 -8.48
CA VAL A 54 -1.09 2.21 -8.45
C VAL A 54 -1.59 1.77 -9.82
N SER A 55 -2.42 0.74 -9.87
CA SER A 55 -2.99 0.20 -11.11
C SER A 55 -4.52 0.11 -10.98
N GLY A 56 -5.25 0.58 -11.98
CA GLY A 56 -6.72 0.53 -11.98
C GLY A 56 -7.33 1.40 -13.07
N HIS A 57 -8.58 1.13 -13.44
CA HIS A 57 -9.31 1.86 -14.48
C HIS A 57 -8.55 1.95 -15.83
N GLY A 58 -7.82 0.89 -16.20
CA GLY A 58 -7.02 0.84 -17.43
C GLY A 58 -5.74 1.69 -17.41
N THR A 59 -5.37 2.26 -16.26
CA THR A 59 -4.15 3.06 -16.10
C THR A 59 -3.23 2.45 -15.05
N THR A 60 -1.93 2.70 -15.19
CA THR A 60 -0.92 2.36 -14.20
C THR A 60 -0.02 3.56 -14.00
N ARG A 61 0.21 3.94 -12.74
CA ARG A 61 1.08 5.05 -12.36
C ARG A 61 2.07 4.59 -11.31
N HIS A 62 3.27 5.18 -11.35
CA HIS A 62 4.36 4.90 -10.44
C HIS A 62 4.72 6.17 -9.66
N TYR A 63 4.98 6.01 -8.37
CA TYR A 63 5.25 7.07 -7.41
C TYR A 63 6.46 6.67 -6.57
N ILE A 64 7.28 7.64 -6.18
CA ILE A 64 8.41 7.39 -5.28
C ILE A 64 7.91 7.38 -3.82
N ASP A 65 6.99 8.28 -3.48
CA ASP A 65 6.43 8.41 -2.14
C ASP A 65 5.07 7.72 -2.01
N LEU A 66 4.79 7.16 -0.83
CA LEU A 66 3.53 6.52 -0.51
C LEU A 66 2.36 7.52 -0.46
N HIS A 67 2.60 8.73 0.07
CA HIS A 67 1.58 9.75 0.19
C HIS A 67 1.08 10.20 -1.18
N ASP A 68 1.97 10.37 -2.16
CA ASP A 68 1.59 10.70 -3.54
C ASP A 68 0.73 9.59 -4.16
N ALA A 69 1.10 8.33 -3.93
CA ALA A 69 0.32 7.19 -4.40
C ALA A 69 -1.07 7.13 -3.74
N ALA A 70 -1.15 7.37 -2.43
CA ALA A 70 -2.38 7.38 -1.67
C ALA A 70 -3.29 8.57 -2.04
N ASP A 71 -2.72 9.76 -2.28
CA ASP A 71 -3.46 10.94 -2.72
C ASP A 71 -4.07 10.72 -4.11
N PHE A 72 -3.31 10.11 -5.03
CA PHE A 72 -3.84 9.73 -6.33
C PHE A 72 -5.02 8.74 -6.22
N VAL A 73 -4.89 7.72 -5.38
CA VAL A 73 -5.97 6.75 -5.11
C VAL A 73 -7.22 7.46 -4.59
N ARG A 74 -7.05 8.37 -3.62
CA ARG A 74 -8.14 9.18 -3.06
C ARG A 74 -8.79 10.10 -4.10
N SER A 75 -7.98 10.74 -4.94
CA SER A 75 -8.42 11.66 -5.98
C SER A 75 -9.13 10.96 -7.14
N SER A 76 -8.75 9.71 -7.44
CA SER A 76 -9.39 8.88 -8.47
C SER A 76 -10.89 8.69 -8.22
N HIS A 77 -11.32 8.62 -6.95
CA HIS A 77 -12.74 8.58 -6.57
C HIS A 77 -13.50 9.87 -6.85
N LYS A 78 -12.81 11.02 -6.82
CA LYS A 78 -13.44 12.33 -7.03
C LYS A 78 -13.80 12.57 -8.50
N THR A 79 -13.12 11.90 -9.44
CA THR A 79 -13.34 12.09 -10.87
C THR A 79 -14.53 11.27 -11.40
N THR A 80 -14.83 10.11 -10.81
CA THR A 80 -16.01 9.31 -11.14
C THR A 80 -17.29 9.81 -10.47
N ALA A 81 -17.18 10.47 -9.31
CA ALA A 81 -18.34 11.08 -8.63
C ALA A 81 -18.86 12.35 -9.32
N ASN A 82 -18.04 13.03 -10.13
CA ASN A 82 -18.41 14.30 -10.78
C ASN A 82 -18.77 14.18 -12.27
N SER A 83 -18.79 12.96 -12.82
CA SER A 83 -19.18 12.70 -14.21
C SER A 83 -20.64 12.24 -14.37
N LYS A 84 -21.45 12.33 -13.31
CA LYS A 84 -22.91 12.11 -13.39
C LYS A 84 -23.68 13.38 -13.00
N SER A 85 -24.10 14.15 -14.01
CA SER A 85 -25.34 14.95 -14.06
C SER A 85 -25.48 15.59 -15.45
N PRO A 86 -26.70 15.77 -15.99
CA PRO A 86 -27.72 14.76 -16.27
C PRO A 86 -27.97 14.65 -17.79
N THR A 87 -28.60 13.56 -18.21
CA THR A 87 -29.18 13.39 -19.55
C THR A 87 -30.05 14.61 -19.86
N GLY A 88 -29.64 15.40 -20.86
CA GLY A 88 -30.45 16.51 -21.37
C GLY A 88 -31.79 15.99 -21.86
N GLN A 89 -32.85 16.27 -21.11
CA GLN A 89 -34.21 16.22 -21.63
C GLN A 89 -34.57 17.60 -22.17
N GLY A 90 -35.03 17.62 -23.43
CA GLY A 90 -35.94 18.63 -23.95
C GLY A 90 -35.32 19.74 -24.77
N GLU A 91 -35.28 19.56 -26.08
CA GLU A 91 -35.99 20.43 -27.04
C GLU A 91 -35.96 19.72 -28.40
N GLN A 92 -37.08 19.10 -28.75
CA GLN A 92 -37.44 18.81 -30.15
C GLN A 92 -38.12 20.06 -30.74
N PRO A 93 -38.00 20.30 -32.06
CA PRO A 93 -38.39 21.55 -32.73
C PRO A 93 -39.89 21.88 -32.66
#